data_AF-A0A2J5Q549-F1
#
_entry.id   AF-A0A2J5Q549-F1
#
_cell.length_a   1.000
_cell.length_b   1.000
_cell.length_c   1.000
_cell.angle_alpha   90.00
_cell.angle_beta   90.00
_cell.angle_gamma   90.00
#
_symmetry.space_group_name_H-M   'P 1'
#
loop_
_entity.id
_entity.type
_entity.pdbx_description
1 polymer ?
#
loop_
_entity_poly.entity_id
_entity_poly.type
_entity_poly.pdbx_seq_one_letter_code
_entity_poly.pdbx_strand_id
1 'polypeptide(L)'
;RLTPQGEQLFIGVRQAFSILETTLHQTGEETLEGTIKIRVMPSFATKWLLPRLHQFYEHYPVSLEIDADMTPANFKSDAVDIAITPFWVDDKNLIQRHLFNDVIYPVISPDLMKNRPLKNYSDLCGLRLLHDSMPQNAYSTHWRSYFARLGLYDLDVEAGTGFSRADLVLQAACAGQGIALSRHSLCATEVRNGALIRPFTDIVEDGQVWLTCPRNNEKRPRVQALINWLTEETARHIAERKQILSEYTLHKAS
;
A
#
# COMPACT_ATOMS: atom_id res chain seq x y z
N ARG A 1 2.73 27.82 14.54
CA ARG A 1 4.06 27.81 13.87
C ARG A 1 5.10 28.01 14.97
N LEU A 2 6.04 27.07 15.13
CA LEU A 2 7.12 27.18 16.11
C LEU A 2 8.18 28.15 15.59
N THR A 3 8.95 28.76 16.49
CA THR A 3 10.18 29.48 16.13
C THR A 3 11.30 28.48 15.80
N PRO A 4 12.39 28.88 15.11
CA PRO A 4 13.50 27.98 14.84
C PRO A 4 14.10 27.34 16.11
N GLN A 5 14.21 28.10 17.20
CA GLN A 5 14.61 27.58 18.51
C GLN A 5 13.56 26.64 19.11
N GLY A 6 12.28 26.93 18.89
CA GLY A 6 11.16 26.07 19.30
C GLY A 6 11.13 24.74 18.55
N GLU A 7 11.49 24.71 17.26
CA GLU A 7 11.64 23.47 16.49
C GLU A 7 12.79 22.60 17.01
N GLN A 8 13.96 23.21 17.30
CA GLN A 8 15.09 22.49 17.89
C GLN A 8 14.75 21.91 19.27
N LEU A 9 14.09 22.70 20.13
CA LEU A 9 13.67 22.24 21.45
C LEU A 9 12.61 21.12 21.33
N PHE A 10 11.64 21.26 20.42
CA PHE A 10 10.61 20.25 20.18
C PHE A 10 11.23 18.90 19.77
N ILE A 11 12.20 18.91 18.85
CA ILE A 11 12.91 17.69 18.43
C ILE A 11 13.65 17.06 19.62
N GLY A 12 14.40 17.86 20.39
CA GLY A 12 15.17 17.37 21.54
C GLY A 12 14.27 16.79 22.64
N VAL A 13 13.17 17.46 22.96
CA VAL A 13 12.19 17.00 23.96
C VAL A 13 11.51 15.71 23.50
N ARG A 14 11.06 15.60 22.24
CA ARG A 14 10.47 14.36 21.71
C ARG A 14 11.45 13.18 21.80
N GLN A 15 12.72 13.41 21.46
CA GLN A 15 13.74 12.36 21.56
C GLN A 15 13.95 11.91 23.01
N ALA A 16 14.02 12.83 23.96
CA ALA A 16 14.18 12.51 25.37
C ALA A 16 12.99 11.69 25.92
N PHE A 17 11.75 12.09 25.60
CA PHE A 17 10.57 11.33 25.99
C PHE A 17 10.51 9.95 25.33
N SER A 18 10.87 9.83 24.06
CA SER A 18 10.96 8.54 23.36
C SER A 18 11.98 7.58 24.03
N ILE A 19 13.12 8.10 24.50
CA ILE A 19 14.11 7.32 25.26
C ILE A 19 13.54 6.87 26.61
N LEU A 20 12.85 7.76 27.33
CA LEU A 20 12.22 7.43 28.61
C LEU A 20 11.13 6.37 28.45
N GLU A 21 10.22 6.53 27.48
CA GLU A 21 9.19 5.55 27.15
C GLU A 21 9.80 4.19 26.81
N THR A 22 10.82 4.17 25.94
CA THR A 22 11.53 2.93 25.59
C THR A 22 12.13 2.27 26.83
N THR A 23 12.74 3.04 27.74
CA THR A 23 13.37 2.52 28.96
C THR A 23 12.31 2.00 29.94
N LEU A 24 11.18 2.69 30.08
CA LEU A 24 10.06 2.25 30.90
C LEU A 24 9.43 0.97 30.35
N HIS A 25 9.31 0.83 29.04
CA HIS A 25 8.86 -0.41 28.38
C HIS A 25 9.85 -1.57 28.56
N GLN A 26 11.14 -1.29 28.70
CA GLN A 26 12.15 -2.32 28.96
C GLN A 26 12.21 -2.75 30.43
N THR A 27 11.68 -1.94 31.35
CA THR A 27 11.78 -2.16 32.81
C THR A 27 10.45 -2.52 33.49
N GLY A 28 9.31 -2.22 32.86
CA GLY A 28 7.98 -2.63 33.31
C GLY A 28 7.40 -3.80 32.50
N GLU A 29 6.43 -4.52 33.06
CA GLU A 29 5.58 -5.45 32.31
C GLU A 29 4.65 -4.66 31.39
N GLU A 30 5.06 -4.44 30.14
CA GLU A 30 4.17 -3.82 29.14
C GLU A 30 2.96 -4.75 28.90
N THR A 31 1.75 -4.22 29.07
CA THR A 31 0.52 -4.97 28.83
C THR A 31 0.13 -4.96 27.35
N LEU A 32 -0.83 -5.80 26.99
CA LEU A 32 -1.41 -5.81 25.64
C LEU A 32 -2.29 -4.58 25.35
N GLU A 33 -2.62 -3.77 26.35
CA GLU A 33 -3.50 -2.61 26.20
C GLU A 33 -2.74 -1.33 25.84
N GLY A 34 -3.36 -0.47 25.01
CA GLY A 34 -2.89 0.89 24.71
C GLY A 34 -2.58 1.10 23.22
N THR A 35 -1.81 2.15 22.89
CA THR A 35 -1.72 2.64 21.51
C THR A 35 -0.41 2.24 20.81
N ILE A 36 -0.53 1.85 19.54
CA ILE A 36 0.58 1.73 18.60
C ILE A 36 0.44 2.79 17.51
N LYS A 37 1.53 3.50 17.22
CA LYS A 37 1.60 4.37 16.05
C LYS A 37 2.22 3.63 14.87
N ILE A 38 1.50 3.58 13.76
CA ILE A 38 1.93 2.94 12.53
C ILE A 38 2.08 3.94 11.39
N ARG A 39 3.25 4.00 10.76
CA ARG A 39 3.45 4.74 9.51
C ARG A 39 3.13 3.88 8.30
N VAL A 40 2.31 4.38 7.38
CA VAL A 40 1.85 3.61 6.21
C VAL A 40 1.74 4.50 4.99
N MET A 41 2.08 3.97 3.82
CA MET A 41 1.84 4.66 2.54
C MET A 41 0.35 5.05 2.41
N PRO A 42 -0.01 6.29 2.06
CA PRO A 42 -1.40 6.77 2.14
C PRO A 42 -2.42 5.92 1.37
N SER A 43 -2.13 5.54 0.12
CA SER A 43 -3.02 4.67 -0.67
C SER A 43 -3.15 3.27 -0.08
N PHE A 44 -2.09 2.74 0.53
CA PHE A 44 -2.12 1.45 1.18
C PHE A 44 -2.94 1.49 2.47
N ALA A 45 -2.82 2.59 3.23
CA ALA A 45 -3.64 2.82 4.41
C ALA A 45 -5.13 2.78 4.04
N THR A 46 -5.53 3.53 3.01
CA THR A 46 -6.94 3.62 2.61
C THR A 46 -7.49 2.36 1.94
N LYS A 47 -6.72 1.74 1.04
CA LYS A 47 -7.21 0.62 0.22
C LYS A 47 -6.96 -0.77 0.81
N TRP A 48 -5.89 -0.93 1.60
CA TRP A 48 -5.51 -2.23 2.13
C TRP A 48 -5.72 -2.32 3.65
N LEU A 49 -5.20 -1.37 4.43
CA LEU A 49 -5.18 -1.49 5.89
C LEU A 49 -6.55 -1.20 6.53
N LEU A 50 -7.12 -0.01 6.30
CA LEU A 50 -8.36 0.43 6.95
C LEU A 50 -9.53 -0.56 6.80
N PRO A 51 -9.79 -1.16 5.61
CA PRO A 51 -10.89 -2.12 5.45
C PRO A 51 -10.76 -3.38 6.31
N ARG A 52 -9.57 -3.68 6.84
CA ARG A 52 -9.27 -4.90 7.61
C ARG A 52 -9.24 -4.65 9.12
N LEU A 53 -9.10 -3.40 9.56
CA LEU A 53 -8.88 -3.05 10.98
C LEU A 53 -10.01 -3.49 11.92
N HIS A 54 -11.24 -3.65 11.43
CA HIS A 54 -12.33 -4.16 12.27
C HIS A 54 -11.97 -5.52 12.88
N GLN A 55 -11.40 -6.44 12.09
CA GLN A 55 -10.97 -7.76 12.59
C GLN A 55 -9.86 -7.65 13.63
N PHE A 56 -8.98 -6.66 13.51
CA PHE A 56 -7.94 -6.43 14.50
C PHE A 56 -8.54 -6.05 15.87
N TYR A 57 -9.46 -5.08 15.88
CA TYR A 57 -10.08 -4.60 17.13
C TYR A 57 -10.99 -5.62 17.80
N GLU A 58 -11.50 -6.62 17.07
CA GLU A 58 -12.24 -7.74 17.66
C GLU A 58 -11.35 -8.70 18.46
N HIS A 59 -10.07 -8.81 18.10
CA HIS A 59 -9.15 -9.82 18.66
C HIS A 59 -8.12 -9.23 19.64
N TYR A 60 -7.86 -7.92 19.55
CA TYR A 60 -6.79 -7.28 20.33
C TYR A 60 -7.28 -5.96 20.98
N PRO A 61 -7.04 -5.75 22.29
CA PRO A 61 -7.36 -4.50 22.99
C PRO A 61 -6.32 -3.40 22.72
N VAL A 62 -5.83 -3.31 21.48
CA VAL A 62 -4.79 -2.38 21.04
C VAL A 62 -5.42 -1.29 20.19
N SER A 63 -5.17 -0.03 20.53
CA SER A 63 -5.54 1.13 19.72
C SER A 63 -4.45 1.40 18.68
N LEU A 64 -4.84 1.87 17.49
CA LEU A 64 -3.89 2.23 16.43
C LEU A 64 -3.99 3.72 16.11
N GLU A 65 -2.84 4.40 16.07
CA GLU A 65 -2.68 5.72 15.47
C GLU A 65 -2.07 5.56 14.07
N ILE A 66 -2.85 5.86 13.02
CA ILE A 66 -2.41 5.71 11.63
C ILE A 66 -1.76 7.01 11.16
N ASP A 67 -0.47 6.94 10.86
CA ASP A 67 0.33 8.02 10.27
C ASP A 67 0.53 7.75 8.77
N ALA A 68 -0.30 8.38 7.94
CA ALA A 68 -0.29 8.19 6.50
C ALA A 68 0.69 9.15 5.80
N ASP A 69 1.94 8.72 5.62
CA ASP A 69 3.00 9.50 4.99
C ASP A 69 3.89 8.60 4.12
N MET A 70 4.37 9.13 2.99
CA MET A 70 5.32 8.47 2.11
C MET A 70 6.78 8.66 2.56
N THR A 71 7.02 9.60 3.47
CA THR A 71 8.33 9.88 4.04
C THR A 71 8.78 8.70 4.90
N PRO A 72 9.98 8.13 4.65
CA PRO A 72 10.50 7.03 5.46
C PRO A 72 10.44 7.36 6.96
N ALA A 73 10.02 6.40 7.77
CA ALA A 73 9.89 6.58 9.21
C ALA A 73 11.25 6.87 9.87
N ASN A 74 11.36 7.97 10.59
CA ASN A 74 12.44 8.16 11.55
C ASN A 74 11.96 7.68 12.92
N PHE A 75 12.23 6.41 13.22
CA PHE A 75 11.82 5.76 14.46
C PHE A 75 12.34 6.43 15.74
N LYS A 76 13.31 7.35 15.66
CA LYS A 76 13.80 8.12 16.82
C LYS A 76 12.99 9.40 17.08
N SER A 77 12.60 10.13 16.03
CA SER A 77 11.93 11.43 16.17
C SER A 77 10.42 11.36 16.03
N ASP A 78 9.90 10.37 15.31
CA ASP A 78 8.50 10.38 14.88
C ASP A 78 7.59 9.71 15.92
N ALA A 79 8.19 8.96 16.86
CA ALA A 79 7.53 8.01 17.77
C ALA A 79 6.57 7.06 17.04
N VAL A 80 7.03 6.58 15.88
CA VAL A 80 6.37 5.51 15.14
C VAL A 80 6.90 4.19 15.70
N ASP A 81 6.01 3.24 15.98
CA ASP A 81 6.41 1.92 16.47
C ASP A 81 6.69 0.95 15.31
N ILE A 82 5.89 1.03 14.25
CA ILE A 82 5.95 0.18 13.05
C ILE A 82 5.76 1.04 11.80
N ALA A 83 6.47 0.72 10.72
CA ALA A 83 6.22 1.27 9.39
C ALA A 83 5.89 0.16 8.37
N ILE A 84 4.96 0.41 7.46
CA ILE A 84 4.71 -0.42 6.28
C ILE A 84 5.30 0.31 5.07
N THR A 85 6.33 -0.27 4.46
CA THR A 85 7.17 0.36 3.44
C THR A 85 7.25 -0.47 2.15
N PRO A 86 7.51 0.17 0.99
CA PRO A 86 7.57 -0.54 -0.28
C PRO A 86 8.93 -1.18 -0.59
N PHE A 87 9.87 -1.10 0.36
CA PHE A 87 11.24 -1.55 0.21
C PHE A 87 11.82 -2.02 1.55
N TRP A 88 12.86 -2.83 1.43
CA TRP A 88 13.74 -3.22 2.51
C TRP A 88 14.93 -2.25 2.62
N VAL A 89 15.46 -2.06 3.82
CA VAL A 89 16.65 -1.24 4.11
C VAL A 89 17.71 -2.04 4.86
N ASP A 90 18.99 -1.85 4.54
CA ASP A 90 20.09 -2.51 5.25
C ASP A 90 20.41 -1.79 6.57
N ASP A 91 19.61 -2.02 7.60
CA ASP A 91 19.85 -1.50 8.95
C ASP A 91 19.69 -2.61 10.01
N LYS A 92 20.80 -2.96 10.66
CA LYS A 92 20.87 -3.96 11.74
C LYS A 92 19.99 -3.64 12.95
N ASN A 93 19.67 -2.37 13.17
CA ASN A 93 18.82 -1.92 14.29
C ASN A 93 17.33 -2.10 14.00
N LEU A 94 16.97 -2.39 12.76
CA LEU A 94 15.61 -2.65 12.35
C LEU A 94 15.36 -4.16 12.23
N ILE A 95 14.13 -4.53 12.53
CA ILE A 95 13.53 -5.79 12.16
C ILE A 95 12.61 -5.51 10.98
N GLN A 96 12.74 -6.32 9.94
CA GLN A 96 11.95 -6.21 8.73
C GLN A 96 11.36 -7.56 8.38
N ARG A 97 10.06 -7.56 8.08
CA ARG A 97 9.33 -8.75 7.67
C ARG A 97 8.71 -8.48 6.31
N HIS A 98 9.06 -9.32 5.35
CA HIS A 98 8.40 -9.32 4.05
C HIS A 98 6.94 -9.73 4.27
N LEU A 99 6.01 -8.88 3.82
CA LEU A 99 4.60 -9.23 3.83
C LEU A 99 4.29 -9.94 2.51
N PHE A 100 4.44 -9.24 1.38
CA PHE A 100 4.18 -9.85 0.08
C PHE A 100 4.83 -9.09 -1.07
N ASN A 101 5.02 -9.79 -2.20
CA ASN A 101 5.23 -9.15 -3.50
C ASN A 101 3.89 -8.79 -4.10
N ASP A 102 3.79 -7.64 -4.74
CA ASP A 102 2.56 -7.18 -5.39
C ASP A 102 2.57 -7.48 -6.89
N VAL A 103 1.41 -7.35 -7.52
CA VAL A 103 1.26 -7.46 -8.97
C VAL A 103 0.50 -6.25 -9.49
N ILE A 104 0.83 -5.83 -10.70
CA ILE A 104 0.19 -4.71 -11.38
C ILE A 104 -0.55 -5.20 -12.64
N TYR A 105 -1.70 -4.59 -12.90
CA TYR A 105 -2.47 -4.82 -14.11
C TYR A 105 -3.45 -3.68 -14.40
N PRO A 106 -3.92 -3.52 -15.66
CA PRO A 106 -4.94 -2.55 -16.02
C PRO A 106 -6.30 -2.87 -15.37
N VAL A 107 -7.03 -1.82 -15.00
CA VAL A 107 -8.41 -1.88 -14.52
C VAL A 107 -9.25 -0.78 -15.16
N ILE A 108 -10.51 -1.10 -15.46
CA ILE A 108 -11.47 -0.23 -16.16
C ILE A 108 -12.85 -0.38 -15.51
N SER A 109 -13.67 0.67 -15.49
CA SER A 109 -15.06 0.53 -15.05
C SER A 109 -15.90 -0.27 -16.07
N PRO A 110 -16.88 -1.07 -15.63
CA PRO A 110 -17.75 -1.81 -16.53
C PRO A 110 -18.45 -0.93 -17.58
N ASP A 111 -18.87 0.28 -17.19
CA ASP A 111 -19.59 1.17 -18.10
C ASP A 111 -18.68 1.78 -19.17
N LEU A 112 -17.42 2.09 -18.83
CA LEU A 112 -16.44 2.51 -19.84
C LEU A 112 -16.11 1.35 -20.79
N MET A 113 -15.96 0.13 -20.27
CA MET A 113 -15.71 -1.07 -21.09
C MET A 113 -16.86 -1.37 -22.07
N LYS A 114 -18.12 -1.17 -21.67
CA LYS A 114 -19.28 -1.34 -22.57
C LYS A 114 -19.23 -0.34 -23.74
N ASN A 115 -18.87 0.91 -23.46
CA ASN A 115 -18.81 1.98 -24.46
C ASN A 115 -17.53 1.93 -25.33
N ARG A 116 -16.44 1.38 -24.78
CA ARG A 116 -15.13 1.24 -25.41
C ARG A 116 -14.56 -0.17 -25.15
N PRO A 117 -15.04 -1.21 -25.87
CA PRO A 117 -14.58 -2.56 -25.67
C PRO A 117 -13.09 -2.73 -26.02
N LEU A 118 -12.33 -3.39 -25.14
CA LEU A 118 -10.92 -3.69 -25.33
C LEU A 118 -10.74 -5.17 -25.65
N LYS A 119 -10.10 -5.50 -26.77
CA LYS A 119 -9.73 -6.87 -27.16
C LYS A 119 -8.25 -7.14 -26.95
N ASN A 120 -7.41 -6.13 -27.18
CA ASN A 120 -5.96 -6.22 -27.05
C ASN A 120 -5.38 -4.86 -26.60
N TYR A 121 -4.08 -4.82 -26.32
CA TYR A 121 -3.43 -3.61 -25.83
C TYR A 121 -3.38 -2.45 -26.83
N SER A 122 -3.46 -2.70 -28.15
CA SER A 122 -3.50 -1.62 -29.13
C SER A 122 -4.81 -0.82 -29.09
N ASP A 123 -5.89 -1.41 -28.55
CA ASP A 123 -7.16 -0.72 -28.33
C ASP A 123 -7.08 0.36 -27.22
N LEU A 124 -5.98 0.39 -26.47
CA LEU A 124 -5.71 1.45 -25.50
C LEU A 124 -5.31 2.77 -26.17
N CYS A 125 -4.77 2.72 -27.39
CA CYS A 125 -4.35 3.90 -28.13
C CYS A 125 -5.56 4.83 -28.36
N GLY A 126 -5.41 6.09 -27.96
CA GLY A 126 -6.49 7.10 -28.06
C GLY A 126 -7.50 7.08 -26.90
N LEU A 127 -7.35 6.18 -25.93
CA LEU A 127 -8.08 6.25 -24.66
C LEU A 127 -7.28 7.02 -23.61
N ARG A 128 -7.98 7.47 -22.57
CA ARG A 128 -7.33 8.14 -21.43
C ARG A 128 -6.75 7.10 -20.50
N LEU A 129 -5.41 7.09 -20.38
CA LEU A 129 -4.72 6.34 -19.35
C LEU A 129 -4.53 7.22 -18.12
N LEU A 130 -4.84 6.68 -16.95
CA LEU A 130 -4.70 7.38 -15.69
C LEU A 130 -3.33 7.05 -15.10
N HIS A 131 -2.61 8.10 -14.70
CA HIS A 131 -1.20 8.02 -14.32
C HIS A 131 -1.01 8.32 -12.84
N ASP A 132 -0.20 7.50 -12.18
CA ASP A 132 0.39 7.83 -10.89
C ASP A 132 1.63 8.70 -11.15
N SER A 133 1.46 10.01 -11.04
CA SER A 133 2.42 11.03 -11.48
C SER A 133 3.51 11.34 -10.48
N MET A 134 3.73 10.50 -9.46
CA MET A 134 4.88 10.62 -8.59
C MET A 134 6.09 9.88 -9.19
N PRO A 135 7.02 10.58 -9.87
CA PRO A 135 8.03 9.94 -10.72
C PRO A 135 9.14 9.23 -9.93
N GLN A 136 9.16 9.39 -8.60
CA GLN A 136 10.24 8.97 -7.70
C GLN A 136 9.76 8.05 -6.58
N ASN A 137 8.48 7.64 -6.60
CA ASN A 137 7.94 6.75 -5.58
C ASN A 137 8.08 5.29 -6.00
N ALA A 138 8.81 4.51 -5.19
CA ALA A 138 9.02 3.07 -5.40
C ALA A 138 7.71 2.26 -5.46
N TYR A 139 6.60 2.81 -4.96
CA TYR A 139 5.28 2.19 -4.99
C TYR A 139 4.35 2.75 -6.08
N SER A 140 4.76 3.71 -6.90
CA SER A 140 3.96 4.20 -8.03
C SER A 140 4.04 3.26 -9.23
N THR A 141 2.99 3.24 -10.06
CA THR A 141 2.91 2.39 -11.26
C THR A 141 3.12 3.20 -12.53
N HIS A 142 3.86 2.64 -13.49
CA HIS A 142 4.21 3.33 -14.73
C HIS A 142 3.84 2.50 -15.96
N TRP A 143 2.98 3.03 -16.82
CA TRP A 143 2.50 2.34 -18.03
C TRP A 143 3.64 1.89 -18.96
N ARG A 144 4.62 2.76 -19.24
CA ARG A 144 5.77 2.42 -20.08
C ARG A 144 6.58 1.24 -19.50
N SER A 145 6.80 1.21 -18.19
CA SER A 145 7.51 0.11 -17.51
C SER A 145 6.71 -1.20 -17.56
N TYR A 146 5.39 -1.12 -17.34
CA TYR A 146 4.49 -2.27 -17.44
C TYR A 146 4.54 -2.92 -18.82
N PHE A 147 4.39 -2.12 -19.90
CA PHE A 147 4.42 -2.65 -21.26
C PHE A 147 5.80 -3.14 -21.69
N ALA A 148 6.88 -2.47 -21.28
CA ALA A 148 8.23 -2.95 -21.53
C ALA A 148 8.47 -4.36 -20.92
N ARG A 149 7.94 -4.64 -19.72
CA ARG A 149 8.01 -5.97 -19.10
C ARG A 149 7.18 -7.04 -19.83
N LEU A 150 6.20 -6.63 -20.63
CA LEU A 150 5.45 -7.49 -21.54
C LEU A 150 6.07 -7.56 -22.95
N GLY A 151 7.21 -6.90 -23.19
CA GLY A 151 7.87 -6.86 -24.50
C GLY A 151 7.17 -5.95 -25.52
N LEU A 152 6.29 -5.04 -25.07
CA LEU A 152 5.54 -4.12 -25.90
C LEU A 152 6.13 -2.72 -25.78
N TYR A 153 6.71 -2.20 -26.86
CA TYR A 153 7.43 -0.91 -26.86
C TYR A 153 6.77 0.17 -27.70
N ASP A 154 5.88 -0.21 -28.63
CA ASP A 154 5.32 0.70 -29.64
C ASP A 154 3.93 1.28 -29.28
N LEU A 155 3.48 1.09 -28.04
CA LEU A 155 2.20 1.64 -27.57
C LEU A 155 2.37 3.08 -27.09
N ASP A 156 1.55 3.99 -27.63
CA ASP A 156 1.43 5.34 -27.08
C ASP A 156 0.58 5.30 -25.81
N VAL A 157 1.24 5.59 -24.69
CA VAL A 157 0.69 5.49 -23.35
C VAL A 157 0.77 6.79 -22.57
N GLU A 158 1.16 7.89 -23.21
CA GLU A 158 1.39 9.17 -22.51
C GLU A 158 0.08 9.93 -22.25
N ALA A 159 -0.96 9.66 -23.04
CA ALA A 159 -2.21 10.39 -22.96
C ALA A 159 -2.97 10.11 -21.65
N GLY A 160 -3.49 11.19 -21.05
CA GLY A 160 -4.44 11.13 -19.95
C GLY A 160 -4.02 11.96 -18.73
N THR A 161 -4.66 11.70 -17.59
CA THR A 161 -4.55 12.56 -16.41
C THR A 161 -3.62 11.96 -15.38
N GLY A 162 -2.74 12.82 -14.86
CA GLY A 162 -1.83 12.53 -13.77
C GLY A 162 -2.41 12.82 -12.40
N PHE A 163 -2.21 11.91 -11.44
CA PHE A 163 -2.61 12.05 -10.05
C PHE A 163 -1.41 11.83 -9.13
N SER A 164 -1.38 12.53 -8.00
CA SER A 164 -0.29 12.42 -7.03
C SER A 164 -0.34 11.15 -6.17
N ARG A 165 -1.43 10.37 -6.22
CA ARG A 165 -1.61 9.16 -5.41
C ARG A 165 -2.43 8.10 -6.14
N ALA A 166 -2.06 6.84 -5.98
CA ALA A 166 -2.76 5.70 -6.57
C ALA A 166 -4.24 5.56 -6.17
N ASP A 167 -4.65 5.98 -4.96
CA ASP A 167 -6.05 5.91 -4.58
C ASP A 167 -6.94 6.91 -5.34
N LEU A 168 -6.40 8.07 -5.72
CA LEU A 168 -7.07 9.02 -6.62
C LEU A 168 -7.18 8.47 -8.05
N VAL A 169 -6.12 7.82 -8.54
CA VAL A 169 -6.13 7.12 -9.84
C VAL A 169 -7.28 6.09 -9.88
N LEU A 170 -7.42 5.29 -8.82
CA LEU A 170 -8.49 4.30 -8.72
C LEU A 170 -9.88 4.93 -8.63
N GLN A 171 -10.05 6.01 -7.86
CA GLN A 171 -11.32 6.72 -7.79
C GLN A 171 -11.74 7.26 -9.17
N ALA A 172 -10.81 7.83 -9.93
CA ALA A 172 -11.06 8.31 -11.29
C ALA A 172 -11.43 7.16 -12.25
N ALA A 173 -10.78 6.00 -12.12
CA ALA A 173 -11.12 4.80 -12.91
C ALA A 173 -12.54 4.31 -12.58
N CYS A 174 -12.91 4.23 -11.30
CA CYS A 174 -14.26 3.86 -10.87
C CYS A 174 -15.30 4.83 -11.42
N ALA A 175 -14.98 6.14 -11.48
CA ALA A 175 -15.82 7.17 -12.07
C ALA A 175 -15.84 7.15 -13.62
N GLY A 176 -15.19 6.18 -14.26
CA GLY A 176 -15.18 6.01 -15.72
C GLY A 176 -14.36 7.05 -16.47
N GLN A 177 -13.43 7.74 -15.81
CA GLN A 177 -12.64 8.81 -16.42
C GLN A 177 -11.47 8.31 -17.29
N GLY A 178 -11.19 7.01 -17.24
CA GLY A 178 -10.11 6.38 -17.99
C GLY A 178 -9.77 5.00 -17.44
N ILE A 179 -8.65 4.47 -17.91
CA ILE A 179 -8.12 3.16 -17.55
C ILE A 179 -6.96 3.39 -16.58
N ALA A 180 -6.96 2.71 -15.44
CA ALA A 180 -5.87 2.79 -14.47
C ALA A 180 -4.96 1.57 -14.60
N LEU A 181 -3.65 1.77 -14.48
CA LEU A 181 -2.74 0.72 -14.10
C LEU A 181 -2.69 0.69 -12.58
N SER A 182 -2.97 -0.44 -11.95
CA SER A 182 -3.06 -0.50 -10.49
C SER A 182 -2.42 -1.74 -9.91
N ARG A 183 -1.95 -1.60 -8.67
CA ARG A 183 -1.52 -2.71 -7.83
C ARG A 183 -2.72 -3.50 -7.35
N HIS A 184 -2.59 -4.82 -7.31
CA HIS A 184 -3.65 -5.69 -6.81
C HIS A 184 -4.05 -5.33 -5.39
N SER A 185 -3.07 -5.10 -4.50
CA SER A 185 -3.33 -4.71 -3.11
C SER A 185 -4.22 -3.48 -2.94
N LEU A 186 -4.22 -2.58 -3.92
CA LEU A 186 -4.97 -1.32 -3.87
C LEU A 186 -6.34 -1.40 -4.56
N CYS A 187 -6.50 -2.29 -5.55
CA CYS A 187 -7.74 -2.38 -6.36
C CYS A 187 -8.55 -3.66 -6.12
N ALA A 188 -8.07 -4.59 -5.29
CA ALA A 188 -8.71 -5.89 -5.07
C ALA A 188 -10.19 -5.78 -4.65
N THR A 189 -10.53 -4.78 -3.84
CA THR A 189 -11.91 -4.56 -3.38
C THR A 189 -12.83 -4.16 -4.53
N GLU A 190 -12.40 -3.20 -5.35
CA GLU A 190 -13.14 -2.72 -6.50
C GLU A 190 -13.25 -3.77 -7.61
N VAL A 191 -12.24 -4.62 -7.77
CA VAL A 191 -12.31 -5.75 -8.70
C VAL A 191 -13.30 -6.79 -8.18
N ARG A 192 -13.22 -7.15 -6.90
CA ARG A 192 -14.09 -8.17 -6.29
C ARG A 192 -15.56 -7.78 -6.31
N ASN A 193 -15.88 -6.52 -6.05
CA ASN A 193 -17.27 -6.04 -6.04
C ASN A 193 -17.79 -5.63 -7.43
N GLY A 194 -16.96 -5.74 -8.47
CA GLY A 194 -17.31 -5.41 -9.85
C GLY A 194 -17.36 -3.91 -10.18
N ALA A 195 -16.93 -3.03 -9.28
CA ALA A 195 -16.80 -1.60 -9.58
C ALA A 195 -15.70 -1.33 -10.63
N LEU A 196 -14.69 -2.20 -10.67
CA LEU A 196 -13.67 -2.26 -11.71
C LEU A 196 -13.56 -3.69 -12.23
N ILE A 197 -13.13 -3.83 -13.47
CA ILE A 197 -12.84 -5.12 -14.09
C ILE A 197 -11.46 -5.08 -14.74
N ARG A 198 -10.87 -6.26 -14.92
CA ARG A 198 -9.61 -6.43 -15.64
C ARG A 198 -9.91 -6.60 -17.12
N PRO A 199 -9.47 -5.70 -18.01
CA PRO A 199 -9.68 -5.86 -19.45
C PRO A 199 -8.74 -6.92 -20.07
N PHE A 200 -7.65 -7.27 -19.39
CA PHE A 200 -6.65 -8.22 -19.88
C PHE A 200 -6.26 -9.25 -18.81
N THR A 201 -5.74 -10.38 -19.27
CA THR A 201 -5.34 -11.51 -18.40
C THR A 201 -3.95 -11.36 -17.82
N ASP A 202 -3.05 -10.62 -18.48
CA ASP A 202 -1.66 -10.50 -18.06
C ASP A 202 -1.53 -9.74 -16.73
N ILE A 203 -0.52 -10.12 -15.97
CA ILE A 203 -0.10 -9.47 -14.73
C ILE A 203 1.42 -9.33 -14.77
N VAL A 204 1.93 -8.30 -14.11
CA VAL A 204 3.37 -8.12 -13.92
C VAL A 204 3.64 -8.07 -12.43
N GLU A 205 4.55 -8.90 -11.95
CA GLU A 205 5.05 -8.76 -10.58
C GLU A 205 5.83 -7.45 -10.47
N ASP A 206 5.39 -6.58 -9.56
CA ASP A 206 6.02 -5.28 -9.32
C ASP A 206 5.75 -4.81 -7.90
N GLY A 207 6.79 -4.36 -7.23
CA GLY A 207 6.71 -3.83 -5.87
C GLY A 207 6.66 -4.93 -4.80
N GLN A 208 7.06 -4.52 -3.61
CA GLN A 208 7.07 -5.34 -2.41
C GLN A 208 6.44 -4.55 -1.28
N VAL A 209 5.92 -5.24 -0.27
CA VAL A 209 5.41 -4.61 0.94
C VAL A 209 6.10 -5.25 2.13
N TRP A 210 6.70 -4.41 2.95
CA TRP A 210 7.49 -4.78 4.11
C TRP A 210 6.92 -4.13 5.37
N LEU A 211 6.89 -4.89 6.46
CA LEU A 211 6.76 -4.34 7.80
C LEU A 211 8.16 -4.08 8.36
N THR A 212 8.36 -2.91 8.96
CA THR A 212 9.63 -2.49 9.55
C THR A 212 9.40 -1.92 10.95
N CYS A 213 10.17 -2.36 11.94
CA CYS A 213 10.14 -1.79 13.29
C CYS A 213 11.54 -1.80 13.94
N PRO A 214 11.79 -0.99 14.99
CA PRO A 214 13.01 -1.09 15.77
C PRO A 214 13.12 -2.47 16.43
N ARG A 215 14.33 -3.01 16.52
CA ARG A 215 14.57 -4.31 17.18
C ARG A 215 14.10 -4.36 18.63
N ASN A 216 14.23 -3.24 19.34
CA ASN A 216 13.76 -3.13 20.73
C ASN A 216 12.23 -3.13 20.82
N ASN A 217 11.52 -2.73 19.76
CA ASN A 217 10.06 -2.74 19.73
C ASN A 217 9.50 -4.12 19.41
N GLU A 218 10.27 -4.99 18.73
CA GLU A 218 9.76 -6.28 18.26
C GLU A 218 9.15 -7.10 19.40
N LYS A 219 9.76 -7.13 20.59
CA LYS A 219 9.28 -7.96 21.71
C LYS A 219 8.09 -7.39 22.48
N ARG A 220 7.67 -6.16 22.18
CA ARG A 220 6.56 -5.50 22.88
C ARG A 220 5.26 -6.26 22.57
N PRO A 221 4.43 -6.65 23.56
CA PRO A 221 3.25 -7.49 23.31
C PRO A 221 2.28 -6.93 22.28
N ARG A 222 2.06 -5.61 22.30
CA ARG A 222 1.21 -4.89 21.33
C ARG A 222 1.77 -4.97 19.91
N VAL A 223 3.09 -4.84 19.77
CA VAL A 223 3.78 -4.89 18.47
C VAL A 223 3.71 -6.29 17.90
N GLN A 224 3.92 -7.32 18.74
CA GLN A 224 3.73 -8.72 18.35
C GLN A 224 2.29 -9.00 17.90
N ALA A 225 1.29 -8.49 18.62
CA ALA A 225 -0.11 -8.64 18.24
C ALA A 225 -0.39 -8.08 16.83
N LEU A 226 0.09 -6.86 16.55
CA LEU A 226 -0.06 -6.24 15.24
C LEU A 226 0.72 -6.99 14.14
N ILE A 227 1.94 -7.46 14.43
CA ILE A 227 2.73 -8.28 13.49
C ILE A 227 2.01 -9.59 13.15
N ASN A 228 1.49 -10.29 14.16
CA ASN A 228 0.77 -11.54 13.98
C ASN A 228 -0.47 -11.34 13.13
N TRP A 229 -1.29 -10.33 13.47
CA TRP A 229 -2.48 -10.00 12.69
C TRP A 229 -2.14 -9.61 11.25
N LEU A 230 -1.13 -8.77 11.01
CA LEU A 230 -0.70 -8.40 9.65
C LEU A 230 -0.20 -9.60 8.85
N THR A 231 0.43 -10.58 9.50
CA THR A 231 0.87 -11.83 8.86
C THR A 231 -0.33 -12.67 8.41
N GLU A 232 -1.37 -12.77 9.24
CA GLU A 232 -2.61 -13.46 8.89
C GLU A 232 -3.38 -12.75 7.76
N GLU A 233 -3.52 -11.43 7.84
CA GLU A 233 -4.14 -10.63 6.77
C GLU A 233 -3.39 -10.74 5.45
N THR A 234 -2.06 -10.81 5.52
CA THR A 234 -1.21 -11.03 4.35
C THR A 234 -1.48 -12.39 3.71
N ALA A 235 -1.60 -13.44 4.52
CA ALA A 235 -1.95 -14.77 4.02
C ALA A 235 -3.33 -14.78 3.36
N ARG A 236 -4.33 -14.15 3.99
CA ARG A 236 -5.68 -13.96 3.41
C ARG A 236 -5.62 -13.20 2.09
N HIS A 237 -4.89 -12.08 2.05
CA HIS A 237 -4.72 -11.27 0.86
C HIS A 237 -4.12 -12.05 -0.31
N ILE A 238 -3.09 -12.86 -0.06
CA ILE A 238 -2.46 -13.68 -1.10
C ILE A 238 -3.42 -14.76 -1.62
N ALA A 239 -4.23 -15.36 -0.74
CA ALA A 239 -5.24 -16.34 -1.12
C ALA A 239 -6.35 -15.71 -1.98
N GLU A 240 -6.91 -14.57 -1.53
CA GLU A 240 -7.89 -13.78 -2.27
C GLU A 240 -7.37 -13.37 -3.65
N ARG A 241 -6.11 -12.93 -3.73
CA ARG A 241 -5.48 -12.59 -5.00
C ARG A 241 -5.52 -13.75 -5.98
N LYS A 242 -5.15 -14.96 -5.54
CA LYS A 242 -5.16 -16.14 -6.41
C LYS A 242 -6.56 -16.43 -6.96
N GLN A 243 -7.59 -16.29 -6.13
CA GLN A 243 -8.98 -16.47 -6.54
C GLN A 243 -9.42 -15.40 -7.55
N ILE A 244 -9.21 -14.11 -7.24
CA ILE A 244 -9.56 -13.02 -8.15
C ILE A 244 -8.82 -13.17 -9.49
N LEU A 245 -7.55 -13.55 -9.48
CA LEU A 245 -6.80 -13.68 -10.73
C LEU A 245 -7.21 -14.92 -11.55
N SER A 246 -7.70 -16.00 -10.91
CA SER A 246 -8.15 -17.21 -11.62
C SER A 246 -9.53 -17.06 -12.25
N GLU A 247 -10.49 -16.42 -11.57
CA GLU A 247 -11.87 -16.22 -12.05
C GLU A 247 -11.92 -15.48 -13.40
N TYR A 248 -11.03 -14.51 -13.62
CA TYR A 248 -10.96 -13.76 -14.88
C TYR A 248 -10.31 -14.51 -16.04
N THR A 249 -9.63 -15.64 -15.80
CA THR A 249 -9.12 -16.49 -16.89
C THR A 249 -10.26 -17.19 -17.63
N LEU A 250 -11.42 -17.37 -16.98
CA LEU A 250 -12.55 -18.15 -17.50
C LEU A 250 -13.45 -17.38 -18.49
N HIS A 251 -13.42 -16.05 -18.54
CA HIS A 251 -14.22 -15.25 -19.48
C HIS A 251 -13.66 -15.19 -20.91
N LYS A 252 -12.59 -15.93 -21.23
CA LYS A 252 -12.07 -16.10 -22.60
C LYS A 252 -12.64 -17.33 -23.34
N ALA A 253 -13.57 -18.07 -22.76
CA ALA A 253 -14.17 -19.26 -23.38
C ALA A 253 -15.71 -19.20 -23.34
N SER A 254 -16.32 -18.31 -24.12
CA SER A 254 -17.73 -18.36 -24.51
C SER A 254 -17.94 -17.57 -25.79
#